data_AF-A0A7Y5UVI9-F1
#
_entry.id   AF-A0A7Y5UVI9-F1
#
_cell.length_a   1.000
_cell.length_b   1.000
_cell.length_c   1.000
_cell.angle_alpha   90.00
_cell.angle_beta   90.00
_cell.angle_gamma   90.00
#
_symmetry.space_group_name_H-M   'P 1'
#
loop_
_entity.id
_entity.type
_entity.pdbx_description
1 polymer ?
#
loop_
_entity_poly.entity_id
_entity_poly.type
_entity_poly.pdbx_seq_one_letter_code
_entity_poly.pdbx_strand_id
1 'polypeptide(L)'
;MKTEAGLTTRTTTGSHTYTYDDGGTLLTSLDYGLGTASWDYLANGLLAKQTTDQETGLIALVYRFYAPGVGRFVNRDPVGFEGE
;
A
#
# COMPACT_ATOMS: atom_id res chain seq x y z
N MET A 1 26.75 10.51 -1.21
CA MET A 1 25.72 10.67 -0.16
C MET A 1 24.91 9.38 -0.12
N LYS A 2 24.72 8.83 1.08
CA LYS A 2 24.22 7.47 1.37
C LYS A 2 22.80 7.23 0.83
N THR A 3 22.56 6.02 0.35
CA THR A 3 21.28 5.35 0.56
C THR A 3 21.59 3.91 0.93
N GLU A 4 21.74 3.66 2.23
CA GLU A 4 21.66 2.32 2.80
C GLU A 4 20.23 1.85 2.56
N ALA A 5 20.00 1.21 1.41
CA ALA A 5 18.75 0.55 1.11
C ALA A 5 18.51 -0.47 2.20
N GLY A 6 17.45 -0.28 3.00
CA GLY A 6 16.96 -1.31 3.90
C GLY A 6 16.88 -2.62 3.11
N LEU A 7 17.48 -3.68 3.66
CA LEU A 7 17.68 -4.94 2.95
C LEU A 7 16.30 -5.45 2.51
N THR A 8 15.98 -5.29 1.22
CA THR A 8 14.68 -5.66 0.68
C THR A 8 14.86 -6.96 -0.08
N THR A 9 14.24 -8.04 0.38
CA THR A 9 14.30 -9.33 -0.32
C THR A 9 13.32 -9.31 -1.49
N ARG A 10 13.76 -9.72 -2.68
CA ARG A 10 12.89 -9.83 -3.86
C ARG A 10 12.76 -11.27 -4.32
N THR A 11 11.53 -11.76 -4.42
CA THR A 11 11.21 -13.11 -4.89
C THR A 11 10.36 -13.03 -6.14
N THR A 12 10.73 -13.74 -7.20
CA THR A 12 9.94 -13.82 -8.44
C THR A 12 9.45 -15.25 -8.62
N THR A 13 8.13 -15.42 -8.75
CA THR A 13 7.45 -16.70 -9.01
C THR A 13 6.58 -16.55 -10.24
N GLY A 14 6.94 -17.23 -11.32
CA GLY A 14 6.26 -17.09 -12.61
C GLY A 14 6.22 -15.63 -13.07
N SER A 15 5.02 -15.12 -13.36
CA SER A 15 4.77 -13.71 -13.73
C SER A 15 4.71 -12.73 -12.55
N HIS A 16 4.74 -13.23 -11.32
CA HIS A 16 4.63 -12.40 -10.12
C HIS A 16 5.99 -12.12 -9.49
N THR A 17 6.22 -10.87 -9.08
CA THR A 17 7.37 -10.46 -8.29
C THR A 17 6.90 -9.89 -6.97
N TYR A 18 7.51 -10.30 -5.86
CA TYR A 18 7.21 -9.84 -4.51
C TYR A 18 8.46 -9.21 -3.90
N THR A 19 8.30 -8.13 -3.14
CA THR A 19 9.37 -7.57 -2.32
C THR A 19 8.99 -7.59 -0.86
N TYR A 20 9.95 -7.83 0.02
CA TYR A 20 9.77 -7.94 1.46
C TYR A 20 10.76 -7.07 2.21
N ASP A 21 10.41 -6.63 3.41
CA ASP A 21 11.37 -6.03 4.34
C ASP A 21 12.32 -7.08 4.95
N ASP A 22 13.29 -6.64 5.75
CA ASP A 22 14.27 -7.50 6.44
C ASP A 22 13.59 -8.52 7.38
N GLY A 23 12.45 -8.16 7.97
CA GLY A 23 11.61 -9.02 8.80
C GLY A 23 10.72 -10.01 8.02
N GLY A 24 10.74 -9.98 6.69
CA GLY A 24 9.95 -10.89 5.84
C GLY A 24 8.49 -10.48 5.64
N THR A 25 8.10 -9.24 6.00
CA THR A 25 6.79 -8.68 5.71
C THR A 25 6.72 -8.24 4.26
N LEU A 26 5.62 -8.55 3.57
CA LEU A 26 5.43 -8.20 2.16
C LEU A 26 5.27 -6.68 1.99
N LEU A 27 6.07 -6.05 1.12
CA LEU A 27 5.99 -4.61 0.81
C LEU A 27 5.36 -4.33 -0.55
N THR A 28 5.71 -5.07 -1.59
CA THR A 28 5.12 -4.90 -2.93
C THR A 28 4.89 -6.22 -3.62
N SER A 29 3.91 -6.26 -4.52
CA SER A 29 3.68 -7.34 -5.45
C SER A 29 3.43 -6.74 -6.83
N LEU A 30 4.21 -7.17 -7.80
CA LEU A 30 4.03 -6.86 -9.20
C LEU A 30 3.54 -8.12 -9.90
N ASP A 31 2.36 -8.07 -10.49
CA ASP A 31 1.91 -9.07 -11.45
C ASP A 31 2.07 -8.51 -12.87
N TYR A 32 2.77 -9.26 -13.71
CA TYR A 32 2.90 -8.96 -15.14
C TYR A 32 1.55 -9.21 -15.85
N GLY A 33 0.63 -8.25 -15.73
CA GLY A 33 -0.71 -8.30 -16.33
C GLY A 33 -1.75 -7.52 -15.55
N LEU A 34 -1.61 -7.44 -14.21
CA LEU A 34 -2.55 -6.78 -13.31
C LEU A 34 -1.97 -5.54 -12.59
N GLY A 35 -0.68 -5.27 -12.73
CA GLY A 35 -0.05 -4.07 -12.19
C GLY A 35 0.66 -4.28 -10.87
N THR A 36 0.95 -3.18 -10.15
CA THR A 36 1.70 -3.20 -8.89
C THR A 36 0.80 -2.87 -7.71
N ALA A 37 0.81 -3.74 -6.70
CA ALA A 37 0.27 -3.44 -5.38
C ALA A 37 1.41 -3.18 -4.39
N SER A 38 1.18 -2.27 -3.45
CA SER A 38 2.12 -1.90 -2.39
C SER A 38 1.40 -1.81 -1.05
N TRP A 39 2.06 -2.25 0.00
CA TRP A 39 1.55 -2.28 1.37
C TRP A 39 2.53 -1.57 2.30
N ASP A 40 2.02 -0.61 3.07
CA ASP A 40 2.75 0.06 4.14
C ASP A 40 2.19 -0.43 5.49
N TYR A 41 3.07 -0.84 6.40
CA TYR A 41 2.71 -1.33 7.73
C TYR A 41 3.14 -0.34 8.81
N LEU A 42 2.34 -0.24 9.87
CA LEU A 42 2.69 0.47 11.10
C LEU A 42 3.71 -0.35 11.92
N ALA A 43 4.39 0.31 12.86
CA ALA A 43 5.37 -0.35 13.74
C ALA A 43 4.78 -1.50 14.60
N ASN A 44 3.45 -1.55 14.77
CA ASN A 44 2.75 -2.63 15.46
C ASN A 44 2.38 -3.81 14.52
N GLY A 45 2.81 -3.79 13.27
CA GLY A 45 2.53 -4.83 12.27
C GLY A 45 1.15 -4.72 11.60
N LEU A 46 0.33 -3.72 11.95
CA LEU A 46 -0.95 -3.50 11.29
C LEU A 46 -0.76 -2.80 9.94
N LEU A 47 -1.57 -3.18 8.95
CA LEU A 47 -1.58 -2.53 7.65
C LEU A 47 -2.04 -1.07 7.79
N ALA A 48 -1.16 -0.14 7.42
CA ALA A 48 -1.45 1.30 7.41
C ALA A 48 -2.12 1.73 6.10
N LYS A 49 -1.62 1.21 4.98
CA LYS A 49 -1.99 1.68 3.65
C LYS A 49 -1.78 0.59 2.62
N GLN A 50 -2.73 0.46 1.70
CA GLN A 50 -2.58 -0.34 0.49
C GLN A 50 -2.75 0.55 -0.74
N THR A 51 -1.84 0.42 -1.69
CA THR A 51 -1.90 1.10 -2.99
C THR A 51 -1.97 0.05 -4.08
N THR A 52 -2.98 0.10 -4.94
CA THR A 52 -3.07 -0.77 -6.13
C THR A 52 -3.03 0.11 -7.36
N ASP A 53 -1.97 0.00 -8.15
CA ASP A 53 -1.84 0.73 -9.40
C ASP A 53 -2.37 -0.11 -10.57
N GLN A 54 -3.47 0.36 -11.17
CA GLN A 54 -3.55 0.66 -12.60
C GLN A 54 -4.95 1.12 -13.06
N GLU A 55 -6.03 0.93 -12.27
CA GLU A 55 -7.38 1.30 -12.72
C GLU A 55 -7.95 2.59 -12.10
N THR A 56 -7.58 2.98 -10.87
CA THR A 56 -8.21 4.14 -10.19
C THR A 56 -7.24 5.15 -9.56
N GLY A 57 -5.98 4.78 -9.31
CA GLY A 57 -5.00 5.63 -8.63
C GLY A 57 -5.40 6.01 -7.19
N LEU A 58 -6.37 5.33 -6.60
CA LEU A 58 -6.85 5.57 -5.24
C LEU A 58 -6.02 4.79 -4.23
N ILE A 59 -5.75 5.43 -3.09
CA ILE A 59 -5.15 4.79 -1.92
C ILE A 59 -6.28 4.24 -1.05
N ALA A 60 -6.27 2.94 -0.79
CA ALA A 60 -7.20 2.31 0.14
C ALA A 60 -6.62 2.37 1.56
N LEU A 61 -7.28 3.14 2.41
CA LEU A 61 -7.09 3.10 3.86
C LEU A 61 -8.23 2.26 4.46
N VAL A 62 -7.99 1.71 5.65
CA VAL A 62 -8.89 0.79 6.36
C VAL A 62 -10.38 1.19 6.26
N TYR A 63 -10.68 2.48 6.37
CA TYR A 63 -12.04 3.00 6.34
C TYR A 63 -12.36 3.98 5.19
N ARG A 64 -11.37 4.36 4.37
CA ARG A 64 -11.52 5.45 3.40
C ARG A 64 -10.66 5.25 2.16
N PHE A 65 -11.17 5.69 1.01
CA PHE A 65 -10.36 5.82 -0.20
C PHE A 65 -9.87 7.27 -0.35
N TYR A 66 -8.57 7.45 -0.56
CA TYR A 66 -7.94 8.74 -0.76
C TYR A 66 -7.47 8.89 -2.20
N ALA A 67 -7.84 9.99 -2.86
CA ALA A 67 -7.42 10.32 -4.22
C ALA A 67 -6.23 11.29 -4.16
N PRO A 68 -4.97 10.81 -4.26
CA PRO A 68 -3.79 11.67 -4.18
C PRO A 68 -3.74 12.70 -5.31
N GLY A 69 -4.21 12.36 -6.52
CA GLY A 69 -4.25 13.30 -7.65
C GLY A 69 -5.17 14.51 -7.44
N VAL A 70 -6.07 14.45 -6.46
CA VAL A 70 -7.02 15.53 -6.14
C VAL A 70 -6.80 16.08 -4.72
N GLY A 71 -6.04 15.36 -3.88
CA GLY A 71 -5.75 15.75 -2.51
C GLY A 71 -6.91 15.56 -1.52
N ARG A 72 -7.89 14.69 -1.82
CA ARG A 72 -9.09 14.49 -0.96
C ARG A 72 -9.52 13.03 -0.82
N PHE A 73 -10.29 12.75 0.23
CA PHE A 73 -11.02 11.49 0.35
C PHE A 73 -12.17 11.43 -0.66
N VAL A 74 -12.39 10.24 -1.24
CA VAL A 74 -13.46 9.98 -2.20
C VAL A 74 -14.78 9.68 -1.48
N ASN A 75 -14.69 9.01 -0.32
CA ASN A 75 -15.85 8.66 0.49
C ASN A 75 -16.00 9.62 1.68
N ARG A 76 -17.26 9.82 2.12
CA ARG A 76 -17.58 10.55 3.35
C ARG A 76 -16.93 9.86 4.55
N ASP A 77 -16.52 10.65 5.55
CA ASP A 77 -15.95 10.09 6.77
C ASP A 77 -16.95 9.15 7.46
N PRO A 78 -16.54 7.91 7.81
CA PRO A 78 -17.41 6.95 8.47
C PRO A 78 -17.62 7.23 9.96
N VAL A 79 -16.92 8.20 10.56
CA VAL A 79 -17.36 8.77 11.82
C VAL A 79 -18.63 9.57 11.52
N GLY A 80 -19.78 8.92 11.72
CA GLY A 80 -21.02 9.66 11.92
C GLY A 80 -20.76 10.72 12.97
N PHE A 81 -21.42 11.87 12.86
CA PHE A 81 -21.47 12.89 13.91
C PHE A 81 -22.20 12.33 15.16
N GLU A 82 -21.78 11.19 15.71
CA GLU A 82 -22.18 10.68 17.01
C GLU A 82 -21.13 11.15 18.02
N GLY A 83 -21.04 12.46 18.13
CA GLY A 83 -20.21 13.17 19.08
C GLY A 83 -20.98 14.38 19.61
N GLU A 84 -22.15 14.12 20.21
CA GLU A 84 -22.89 15.04 21.07
C GLU A 84 -23.10 14.39 22.44
#